data_AF-A0A8T2CPZ4-F1
#
_entry.id   AF-A0A8T2CPZ4-F1
#
_cell.length_a   1.000
_cell.length_b   1.000
_cell.length_c   1.000
_cell.angle_alpha   90.00
_cell.angle_beta   90.00
_cell.angle_gamma   90.00
#
_symmetry.space_group_name_H-M   'P 1'
#
loop_
_entity.id
_entity.type
_entity.pdbx_description
1 polymer ?
#
loop_
_entity_poly.entity_id
_entity_poly.type
_entity_poly.pdbx_seq_one_letter_code
_entity_poly.pdbx_strand_id
1 'polypeptide(L)'
;MERLTSSPRLMIVSDLDETMNYSSIVTVHPEIIEGRAGTMVIESFVVDVPEGNTKDETCYFVEALIRCNLKSLADVSERLASQDLTQFAT
;
A
#
# COMPACT_ATOMS: atom_id res chain seq x y z
N MET A 1 -6.39 -24.89 3.07
CA MET A 1 -5.86 -23.53 3.24
C MET A 1 -5.74 -22.92 1.86
N GLU A 2 -6.72 -22.12 1.43
CA GLU A 2 -6.71 -21.49 0.10
C GLU A 2 -5.88 -20.21 0.13
N ARG A 3 -4.84 -20.15 -0.69
CA ARG A 3 -4.00 -18.94 -0.84
C ARG A 3 -4.44 -18.19 -2.08
N LEU A 4 -4.83 -16.93 -1.91
CA LEU A 4 -5.13 -16.01 -3.00
C LEU A 4 -3.84 -15.28 -3.39
N THR A 5 -3.54 -15.24 -4.69
CA THR A 5 -2.33 -14.57 -5.19
C THR A 5 -2.68 -13.70 -6.40
N SER A 6 -2.24 -12.45 -6.39
CA SER A 6 -2.02 -11.64 -7.59
C SER A 6 -0.50 -11.45 -7.75
N SER A 7 0.05 -11.59 -8.95
CA SER A 7 1.51 -11.61 -9.26
C SER A 7 2.08 -10.19 -9.47
N PRO A 8 3.39 -9.84 -9.31
CA PRO A 8 4.61 -10.58 -8.92
C PRO A 8 5.36 -10.03 -7.66
N ARG A 9 6.51 -10.64 -7.33
CA ARG A 9 7.18 -10.74 -6.00
C ARG A 9 8.39 -9.82 -5.75
N LEU A 10 8.45 -9.18 -4.58
CA LEU A 10 9.66 -8.87 -3.77
C LEU A 10 9.26 -8.90 -2.28
N MET A 11 10.04 -9.55 -1.41
CA MET A 11 9.66 -9.89 -0.04
C MET A 11 10.44 -9.02 0.97
N ILE A 12 9.76 -8.14 1.70
CA ILE A 12 10.28 -7.55 2.95
C ILE A 12 9.55 -8.25 4.09
N VAL A 13 10.31 -8.98 4.92
CA VAL A 13 9.78 -9.65 6.11
C VAL A 13 9.93 -8.70 7.28
N SER A 14 8.82 -8.10 7.70
CA SER A 14 8.71 -7.42 8.99
C SER A 14 8.21 -8.44 10.00
N ASP A 15 8.99 -8.68 11.07
CA ASP A 15 8.67 -9.64 12.12
C ASP A 15 7.43 -9.16 12.90
N LEU A 16 6.29 -9.82 12.68
CA LEU A 16 5.03 -9.66 13.41
C LEU A 16 4.67 -11.03 14.00
N ASP A 17 4.33 -11.02 15.28
CA ASP A 17 4.12 -12.18 16.16
C ASP A 17 3.19 -13.28 15.58
N GLU A 18 3.37 -14.52 16.06
CA GLU A 18 3.28 -15.84 15.41
C GLU A 18 1.98 -16.29 14.68
N THR A 19 0.97 -15.44 14.43
CA THR A 19 -0.35 -15.95 13.97
C THR A 19 -0.98 -15.27 12.76
N MET A 20 -0.38 -14.21 12.21
CA MET A 20 -0.87 -13.61 10.96
C MET A 20 0.26 -13.55 9.94
N ASN A 21 0.20 -14.45 8.95
CA ASN A 21 1.08 -14.42 7.78
C ASN A 21 0.69 -13.27 6.83
N TYR A 22 0.76 -12.04 7.32
CA TYR A 22 0.59 -10.84 6.50
C TYR A 22 1.86 -10.58 5.71
N SER A 23 1.71 -10.35 4.41
CA SER A 23 2.79 -9.90 3.55
C SER A 23 2.21 -8.95 2.51
N SER A 24 2.82 -7.78 2.35
CA SER A 24 2.47 -6.85 1.28
C SER A 24 3.64 -6.48 0.39
N ILE A 25 3.30 -6.08 -0.83
CA ILE A 25 4.22 -5.59 -1.85
C ILE A 25 3.68 -4.26 -2.34
N VAL A 26 4.51 -3.23 -2.23
CA VAL A 26 4.23 -1.91 -2.80
C VAL A 26 5.08 -1.72 -4.05
N THR A 27 4.45 -1.33 -5.16
CA THR A 27 5.14 -0.94 -6.38
C THR A 27 4.80 0.50 -6.73
N VAL A 28 5.78 1.20 -7.31
CA VAL A 28 5.72 2.64 -7.59
C VAL A 28 6.10 2.83 -9.05
N HIS A 29 5.25 3.53 -9.80
CA HIS A 29 5.43 3.74 -11.24
C HIS A 29 5.25 5.21 -11.58
N PRO A 30 6.10 5.80 -12.43
CA PRO A 30 5.83 7.13 -12.99
C PRO A 30 4.60 7.04 -13.91
N GLU A 31 3.70 8.01 -13.81
CA GLU A 31 2.47 8.05 -14.62
C GLU A 31 2.06 9.49 -14.96
N ILE A 32 1.21 9.67 -15.96
CA ILE A 32 0.59 10.96 -16.27
C ILE A 32 -0.84 10.95 -15.73
N ILE A 33 -1.08 11.74 -14.70
CA ILE A 33 -2.38 11.88 -14.03
C ILE A 33 -2.93 13.26 -14.38
N GLU A 34 -4.09 13.30 -15.06
CA GLU A 34 -4.74 14.54 -15.49
C GLU A 34 -3.81 15.50 -16.25
N GLY A 35 -2.92 14.94 -17.09
CA GLY A 35 -1.97 15.70 -17.90
C GLY A 35 -0.75 16.22 -17.15
N ARG A 36 -0.57 15.85 -15.87
CA ARG A 36 0.62 16.19 -15.06
C ARG A 36 1.44 14.94 -14.75
N ALA A 37 2.74 15.12 -14.60
CA ALA A 37 3.61 14.06 -14.08
C ALA A 37 3.17 13.71 -12.65
N GLY A 38 2.93 12.43 -12.41
CA GLY A 38 2.50 11.89 -11.14
C GLY A 38 3.09 10.51 -10.91
N THR A 39 2.65 9.90 -9.82
CA THR A 39 3.15 8.60 -9.36
C THR A 39 1.96 7.70 -9.07
N MET A 40 1.91 6.54 -9.70
CA MET A 40 0.97 5.48 -9.39
C MET A 40 1.60 4.55 -8.36
N VAL A 41 0.91 4.35 -7.24
CA VAL A 41 1.33 3.44 -6.16
C VAL A 41 0.32 2.32 -6.04
N ILE A 42 0.80 1.09 -6.11
CA ILE A 42 -0.04 -0.12 -5.99
C ILE A 42 0.49 -0.94 -4.83
N GLU A 43 -0.36 -1.18 -3.83
CA GLU A 43 -0.09 -2.13 -2.75
C GLU A 43 -0.93 -3.38 -2.93
N SER A 44 -0.27 -4.54 -2.92
CA SER A 44 -0.90 -5.86 -2.93
C SER A 44 -0.55 -6.60 -1.65
N PHE A 45 -1.46 -7.46 -1.17
CA PHE A 45 -1.25 -8.19 0.08
C PHE A 45 -1.67 -9.65 -0.02
N VAL A 46 -1.10 -10.45 0.88
CA VAL A 46 -1.52 -11.80 1.25
C VAL A 46 -1.69 -11.79 2.76
N VAL A 47 -2.81 -12.32 3.23
CA VAL A 47 -3.11 -12.44 4.66
C VAL A 47 -3.88 -13.73 4.90
N ASP A 48 -3.62 -14.36 6.03
CA ASP A 48 -4.45 -15.48 6.48
C ASP A 48 -5.78 -14.95 7.06
N VAL A 49 -6.85 -15.72 6.88
CA VAL A 49 -8.14 -15.45 7.51
C VAL A 49 -8.15 -16.13 8.88
N PRO A 50 -8.23 -15.38 10.00
CA PRO A 50 -8.28 -15.97 11.33
C PRO A 50 -9.50 -16.85 11.53
N GLU A 51 -9.38 -17.86 12.40
CA GLU A 51 -10.54 -18.67 12.79
C GLU A 51 -11.64 -17.78 13.37
N GLY A 52 -12.88 -18.00 12.93
CA GLY A 52 -14.04 -17.20 13.33
C GLY A 52 -14.31 -15.97 12.48
N ASN A 53 -13.39 -15.57 11.59
CA ASN A 53 -13.61 -14.48 10.64
C ASN A 53 -13.97 -14.99 9.24
N THR A 54 -14.76 -14.22 8.51
CA THR A 54 -14.94 -14.42 7.08
C THR A 54 -13.80 -13.78 6.28
N LYS A 55 -13.61 -14.26 5.05
CA LYS A 55 -12.67 -13.67 4.10
C LYS A 55 -13.00 -12.20 3.81
N ASP A 56 -14.29 -11.88 3.67
CA ASP A 56 -14.74 -10.52 3.32
C ASP A 56 -14.49 -9.53 4.46
N GLU A 57 -14.74 -9.93 5.72
CA GLU A 57 -14.40 -9.11 6.89
C GLU A 57 -12.89 -8.85 6.99
N THR A 58 -12.09 -9.90 6.76
CA THR A 58 -10.63 -9.79 6.80
C THR A 58 -10.11 -8.89 5.68
N CYS A 59 -10.60 -9.08 4.44
CA CYS A 59 -10.23 -8.23 3.31
C CYS A 59 -10.66 -6.78 3.52
N TYR A 60 -11.88 -6.54 3.99
CA TYR A 60 -12.38 -5.20 4.26
C TYR A 60 -11.48 -4.45 5.24
N PHE A 61 -11.05 -5.11 6.32
CA PHE A 61 -10.18 -4.50 7.31
C PHE A 61 -8.79 -4.17 6.74
N VAL A 62 -8.17 -5.11 6.03
CA VAL A 62 -6.84 -4.90 5.43
C VAL A 62 -6.89 -3.86 4.31
N GLU A 63 -7.92 -3.88 3.46
CA GLU A 63 -8.13 -2.86 2.43
C GLU A 63 -8.32 -1.47 3.02
N ALA A 64 -9.04 -1.35 4.13
CA ALA A 64 -9.21 -0.07 4.82
C ALA A 64 -7.85 0.45 5.34
N LEU A 65 -7.01 -0.42 5.91
CA LEU A 65 -5.66 -0.06 6.37
C LEU A 65 -4.76 0.39 5.20
N ILE A 66 -4.70 -0.39 4.12
CA ILE A 66 -3.93 -0.06 2.92
C ILE A 66 -4.40 1.27 2.34
N ARG A 67 -5.72 1.49 2.25
CA ARG A 67 -6.29 2.75 1.74
C ARG A 67 -5.88 3.94 2.61
N CYS A 68 -5.91 3.80 3.93
CA CYS A 68 -5.43 4.83 4.84
C CYS A 68 -3.94 5.12 4.64
N ASN A 69 -3.12 4.08 4.50
CA ASN A 69 -1.68 4.21 4.28
C ASN A 69 -1.37 4.93 2.97
N LEU A 70 -2.00 4.51 1.85
CA LEU A 70 -1.79 5.12 0.55
C LEU A 70 -2.29 6.57 0.49
N LYS A 71 -3.40 6.87 1.17
CA LYS A 71 -3.89 8.26 1.30
C LYS A 71 -2.89 9.13 2.06
N SER A 72 -2.40 8.65 3.20
CA SER A 72 -1.40 9.37 3.99
C SER A 72 -0.09 9.57 3.22
N LEU A 73 0.35 8.54 2.49
CA LEU A 73 1.53 8.60 1.63
C LEU A 73 1.36 9.68 0.55
N ALA A 74 0.21 9.70 -0.14
CA ALA A 74 -0.08 10.75 -1.12
C ALA A 74 -0.05 12.14 -0.49
N ASP A 75 -0.76 12.34 0.63
CA ASP A 75 -0.84 13.64 1.33
C ASP A 75 0.57 14.14 1.74
N VAL A 76 1.43 13.25 2.25
CA VAL A 76 2.81 13.61 2.63
C VAL A 76 3.68 13.87 1.40
N SER A 77 3.63 13.02 0.38
CA SER A 77 4.43 13.17 -0.84
C SER A 77 4.09 14.45 -1.61
N GLU A 78 2.81 14.80 -1.71
CA GLU A 78 2.38 16.05 -2.34
C GLU A 78 2.85 17.29 -1.56
N ARG A 79 2.79 17.24 -0.23
CA ARG A 79 3.33 18.31 0.63
C ARG A 79 4.83 18.46 0.46
N LEU A 80 5.59 17.37 0.42
CA LEU A 80 7.03 17.41 0.19
C LEU A 80 7.35 17.99 -1.21
N ALA A 81 6.65 17.54 -2.25
CA ALA A 81 6.83 18.06 -3.61
C ALA A 81 6.51 19.56 -3.72
N SER A 82 5.47 20.05 -3.02
CA SER A 82 5.15 21.48 -2.98
C SER A 82 6.15 22.32 -2.16
N GLN A 83 6.69 21.77 -1.07
CA GLN A 83 7.72 22.44 -0.27
C GLN A 83 9.04 22.57 -1.02
N ASP A 84 9.46 21.52 -1.73
CA ASP A 84 10.65 21.55 -2.58
C ASP A 84 10.56 22.67 -3.62
N LEU A 85 9.40 22.85 -4.26
CA LEU A 85 9.17 23.95 -5.21
C LEU A 85 9.28 25.35 -4.58
N THR A 86 9.03 25.46 -3.27
CA THR A 86 9.07 26.75 -2.56
C THR A 86 10.50 27.13 -2.15
N GLN A 87 11.37 26.14 -1.90
CA GLN A 87 12.75 26.37 -1.47
C GLN A 87 13.68 26.87 -2.59
N PHE A 88 13.34 26.63 -3.85
CA PHE A 88 14.09 27.14 -5.02
C PHE A 88 13.57 28.49 -5.55
N ALA A 89 12.53 29.07 -4.94
CA ALA A 89 11.88 30.31 -5.38
C ALA A 89 12.19 31.54 -4.49
N THR A 90 13.15 31.43 -3.57
CA THR A 90 13.61 32.54 -2.69
C THR A 90 15.06 32.89 -3.01
#